data_AF-A0A7X9CJV6-F1
#
_entry.id   AF-A0A7X9CJV6-F1
#
_cell.length_a   1.000
_cell.length_b   1.000
_cell.length_c   1.000
_cell.angle_alpha   90.00
_cell.angle_beta   90.00
_cell.angle_gamma   90.00
#
_symmetry.space_group_name_H-M   'P 1'
#
loop_
_entity.id
_entity.type
_entity.pdbx_description
1 polymer ?
#
loop_
_entity_poly.entity_id
_entity_poly.type
_entity_poly.pdbx_seq_one_letter_code
_entity_poly.pdbx_strand_id
1 'polypeptide(L)'
;MKSFYALILSTLLLLSCSRTTEEVKTDSTFAKGADISWLPQMEASGYIFRNDKGEPEDCFNILKDHGINAIRLRTWVNPSDDPHSGHCSTEETVEMAKRAKEWGMRVMINFHYSDSWADPGKQHKPKAWEGMTFDELKNTLYDYTHGVMTALKEAGVTPEWVQIGNEIPSGMIHPEGHTDNWPQLVQLINRGYDAVKEVSPTSKVILHVDQG
;
A
#
# COMPACT_ATOMS: atom_id res chain seq x y z
N MET A 1 81.99 14.60 19.84
CA MET A 1 81.87 13.30 20.53
C MET A 1 80.42 13.10 20.97
N LYS A 2 79.78 12.01 20.51
CA LYS A 2 78.54 11.36 21.00
C LYS A 2 77.24 12.17 20.79
N SER A 3 76.41 11.88 19.78
CA SER A 3 75.48 10.74 19.57
C SER A 3 74.19 10.81 20.40
N PHE A 4 73.07 10.46 19.74
CA PHE A 4 71.68 10.33 20.23
C PHE A 4 70.95 11.68 20.37
N TYR A 5 69.86 11.99 19.66
CA TYR A 5 68.62 11.21 19.53
C TYR A 5 68.01 11.35 18.13
N ALA A 6 68.03 10.25 17.38
CA ALA A 6 66.99 9.96 16.40
C ALA A 6 65.79 9.34 17.16
N LEU A 7 64.63 9.33 16.51
CA LEU A 7 63.49 8.45 16.78
C LEU A 7 62.34 8.98 17.67
N ILE A 8 61.67 10.06 17.27
CA ILE A 8 60.23 10.24 17.57
C ILE A 8 59.56 11.01 16.42
N LEU A 9 59.27 10.34 15.30
CA LEU A 9 58.31 10.89 14.33
C LEU A 9 57.79 9.81 13.35
N SER A 10 57.20 8.72 13.84
CA SER A 10 56.57 7.74 12.94
C SER A 10 55.54 6.83 13.63
N THR A 11 54.63 7.37 14.44
CA THR A 11 53.50 6.59 15.01
C THR A 11 52.23 7.43 15.16
N LEU A 12 51.90 8.24 14.16
CA LEU A 12 50.57 8.84 14.01
C LEU A 12 50.11 8.69 12.57
N LEU A 13 49.72 7.48 12.15
CA LEU A 13 49.02 7.26 10.88
C LEU A 13 48.43 5.84 10.77
N LEU A 14 47.82 5.31 11.84
CA LEU A 14 47.02 4.08 11.76
C LEU A 14 45.77 4.12 12.66
N LEU A 15 45.14 5.29 12.81
CA LEU A 15 43.70 5.35 13.11
C LEU A 15 42.95 5.15 11.79
N SER A 16 43.13 3.96 11.22
CA SER A 16 42.33 3.46 10.13
C SER A 16 40.88 3.43 10.61
N CYS A 17 40.02 4.15 9.90
CA CYS A 17 38.58 4.13 10.07
C CYS A 17 38.07 2.69 10.18
N SER A 18 37.81 2.23 11.39
CA SER A 18 36.88 1.14 11.63
C SER A 18 35.49 1.69 11.33
N ARG A 19 35.11 1.74 10.04
CA ARG A 19 33.69 1.78 9.70
C ARG A 19 33.13 0.47 10.20
N THR A 20 32.50 0.49 11.36
CA THR A 20 31.47 -0.48 11.69
C THR A 20 30.43 -0.35 10.59
N THR A 21 30.52 -1.22 9.58
CA THR A 21 29.37 -1.58 8.77
C THR A 21 28.38 -2.19 9.74
N GLU A 22 27.49 -1.36 10.28
CA GLU A 22 26.25 -1.88 10.81
C GLU A 22 25.59 -2.60 9.62
N GLU A 23 25.60 -3.92 9.67
CA GLU A 23 24.70 -4.73 8.86
C GLU A 23 23.31 -4.20 9.17
N VAL A 24 22.76 -3.43 8.23
CA VAL A 24 21.32 -3.19 8.20
C VAL A 24 20.72 -4.57 8.00
N LYS A 25 20.30 -5.20 9.10
CA LYS A 25 19.44 -6.38 9.05
C LYS A 25 18.19 -5.94 8.29
N THR A 26 18.16 -6.25 7.01
CA THR A 26 16.91 -6.28 6.26
C THR A 26 16.16 -7.49 6.78
N ASP A 27 15.44 -7.31 7.89
CA ASP A 27 14.42 -8.25 8.38
C ASP A 27 13.22 -8.23 7.43
N SER A 28 13.45 -8.38 6.12
CA SER A 28 12.37 -8.51 5.14
C SER A 28 11.85 -9.94 5.21
N THR A 29 11.14 -10.24 6.30
CA THR A 29 10.38 -11.47 6.41
C THR A 29 9.36 -11.53 5.27
N PHE A 30 9.29 -12.69 4.61
CA PHE A 30 8.40 -12.90 3.46
C PHE A 30 6.96 -12.52 3.81
N ALA A 31 6.25 -11.86 2.89
CA ALA A 31 4.85 -11.48 3.05
C ALA A 31 3.95 -12.70 2.86
N LYS A 32 3.45 -13.23 3.98
CA LYS A 32 2.37 -14.22 4.01
C LYS A 32 1.09 -13.43 4.22
N GLY A 33 0.45 -13.06 3.11
CA GLY A 33 -0.64 -12.09 3.10
C GLY A 33 -2.03 -12.71 2.94
N ALA A 34 -3.04 -12.00 3.41
CA ALA A 34 -4.45 -12.23 3.07
C ALA A 34 -5.10 -10.91 2.63
N ASP A 35 -6.00 -10.96 1.64
CA ASP A 35 -6.91 -9.85 1.34
C ASP A 35 -8.23 -10.09 2.08
N ILE A 36 -8.55 -9.21 3.03
CA ILE A 36 -9.75 -9.32 3.86
C ILE A 36 -10.60 -8.05 3.79
N SER A 37 -10.57 -7.35 2.67
CA SER A 37 -11.33 -6.09 2.54
C SER A 37 -12.86 -6.28 2.61
N TRP A 38 -13.35 -7.53 2.54
CA TRP A 38 -14.75 -7.86 2.81
C TRP A 38 -15.07 -8.09 4.30
N LEU A 39 -14.08 -8.10 5.19
CA LEU A 39 -14.32 -8.38 6.61
C LEU A 39 -15.35 -7.42 7.23
N PRO A 40 -15.30 -6.08 7.00
CA PRO A 40 -16.32 -5.17 7.54
C PRO A 40 -17.73 -5.54 7.08
N GLN A 41 -17.89 -5.87 5.80
CA GLN A 41 -19.17 -6.31 5.24
C GLN A 41 -19.67 -7.60 5.88
N MET A 42 -18.79 -8.59 6.03
CA MET A 42 -19.12 -9.87 6.65
C MET A 42 -19.56 -9.66 8.11
N GLU A 43 -18.81 -8.89 8.89
CA GLU A 43 -19.13 -8.58 10.28
C GLU A 43 -20.45 -7.80 10.40
N ALA A 44 -20.68 -6.78 9.55
CA ALA A 44 -21.93 -6.03 9.50
C ALA A 44 -23.14 -6.89 9.10
N SER A 45 -22.90 -7.94 8.29
CA SER A 45 -23.93 -8.92 7.88
C SER A 45 -24.12 -10.07 8.89
N GLY A 46 -23.44 -10.03 10.05
CA GLY A 46 -23.61 -11.00 11.14
C GLY A 46 -22.78 -12.27 11.01
N TYR A 47 -21.75 -12.31 10.14
CA TYR A 47 -20.81 -13.42 10.10
C TYR A 47 -19.99 -13.47 11.40
N ILE A 48 -19.81 -14.69 11.91
CA ILE A 48 -18.99 -14.95 13.09
C ILE A 48 -17.83 -15.84 12.67
N PHE A 49 -16.60 -15.32 12.77
CA PHE A 49 -15.38 -16.08 12.56
C PHE A 49 -15.07 -16.91 13.81
N ARG A 50 -14.49 -18.09 13.60
CA ARG A 50 -14.18 -19.03 14.67
C ARG A 50 -12.77 -19.58 14.49
N ASN A 51 -12.07 -19.77 15.59
CA ASN A 51 -10.76 -20.39 15.63
C ASN A 51 -10.84 -21.92 15.43
N ASP A 52 -9.69 -22.60 15.44
CA ASP A 52 -9.60 -24.05 15.23
C ASP A 52 -10.31 -24.88 16.31
N LYS A 53 -10.62 -24.28 17.47
CA LYS A 53 -11.41 -24.90 18.55
C LYS A 53 -12.92 -24.68 18.38
N GLY A 54 -13.32 -23.94 17.35
CA GLY A 54 -14.71 -23.56 17.09
C GLY A 54 -15.20 -22.41 17.96
N GLU A 55 -14.33 -21.68 18.65
CA GLU A 55 -14.69 -20.55 19.51
C GLU A 55 -14.73 -19.25 18.68
N PRO A 56 -15.70 -18.35 18.90
CA PRO A 56 -15.72 -17.04 18.23
C PRO A 56 -14.44 -16.25 18.52
N GLU A 57 -13.80 -15.73 17.48
CA GLU A 57 -12.56 -14.98 17.61
C GLU A 57 -12.41 -13.94 16.49
N ASP A 58 -11.64 -12.89 16.76
CA ASP A 58 -11.29 -11.87 15.78
C ASP A 58 -10.56 -12.50 14.58
N CYS A 59 -11.04 -12.22 13.36
CA CYS A 59 -10.46 -12.74 12.13
C CYS A 59 -8.95 -12.44 12.01
N PHE A 60 -8.49 -11.27 12.47
CA PHE A 60 -7.07 -10.94 12.46
C PHE A 60 -6.26 -11.82 13.41
N ASN A 61 -6.79 -12.18 14.59
CA ASN A 61 -6.09 -13.10 15.48
C ASN A 61 -5.97 -14.48 14.86
N ILE A 62 -7.08 -14.99 14.29
CA ILE A 62 -7.10 -16.27 13.60
C ILE A 62 -6.05 -16.28 12.49
N LEU A 63 -6.03 -15.27 11.61
CA LEU A 63 -5.04 -15.18 10.54
C LEU A 63 -3.60 -15.12 11.09
N LYS A 64 -3.37 -14.39 12.18
CA LYS A 64 -2.06 -14.28 12.82
C LYS A 64 -1.56 -15.61 13.37
N ASP A 65 -2.43 -16.36 14.03
CA ASP A 65 -2.13 -17.69 14.58
C ASP A 65 -1.82 -18.70 13.47
N HIS A 66 -2.44 -18.52 12.29
CA HIS A 66 -2.13 -19.25 11.06
C HIS A 66 -0.91 -18.69 10.29
N GLY A 67 -0.19 -17.74 10.88
CA GLY A 67 1.08 -17.24 10.38
C GLY A 67 0.98 -16.18 9.28
N ILE A 68 -0.20 -15.59 9.06
CA ILE A 68 -0.35 -14.40 8.22
C ILE A 68 0.30 -13.21 8.92
N ASN A 69 1.08 -12.43 8.16
CA ASN A 69 1.84 -11.29 8.66
C ASN A 69 1.67 -10.02 7.83
N ALA A 70 0.78 -10.05 6.84
CA ALA A 70 0.44 -8.92 6.00
C ALA A 70 -1.04 -8.95 5.60
N ILE A 71 -1.66 -7.79 5.47
CA ILE A 71 -3.05 -7.64 5.06
C ILE A 71 -3.12 -6.71 3.87
N ARG A 72 -3.85 -7.15 2.84
CA ARG A 72 -4.17 -6.36 1.65
C ARG A 72 -5.59 -5.82 1.76
N LEU A 73 -5.75 -4.54 1.50
CA LEU A 73 -7.03 -3.82 1.56
C LEU A 73 -7.26 -3.07 0.25
N ARG A 74 -8.35 -3.40 -0.44
CA ARG A 74 -8.82 -2.60 -1.58
C ARG A 74 -9.58 -1.37 -1.10
N THR A 75 -9.47 -0.28 -1.85
CA THR A 75 -10.18 0.97 -1.58
C THR A 75 -10.82 1.50 -2.87
N TRP A 76 -12.10 1.85 -2.77
CA TRP A 76 -12.93 2.38 -3.84
C TRP A 76 -13.20 3.87 -3.62
N VAL A 77 -13.43 4.59 -4.71
CA VAL A 77 -13.57 6.06 -4.68
C VAL A 77 -14.88 6.44 -3.99
N ASN A 78 -16.02 6.09 -4.59
CA ASN A 78 -17.34 6.27 -4.00
C ASN A 78 -18.14 4.97 -4.10
N PRO A 79 -17.90 3.98 -3.22
CA PRO A 79 -18.74 2.78 -3.17
C PRO A 79 -20.22 3.18 -2.97
N SER A 80 -21.15 2.35 -3.47
CA SER A 80 -22.58 2.59 -3.25
C SER A 80 -22.97 2.40 -1.77
N ASP A 81 -24.19 2.74 -1.37
CA ASP A 81 -24.70 2.43 -0.02
C ASP A 81 -25.33 1.03 0.08
N ASP A 82 -25.20 0.18 -0.95
CA ASP A 82 -25.78 -1.16 -0.95
C ASP A 82 -25.09 -2.06 0.10
N PRO A 83 -25.82 -2.72 1.01
CA PRO A 83 -25.21 -3.52 2.07
C PRO A 83 -24.34 -4.70 1.59
N HIS A 84 -24.47 -5.11 0.33
CA HIS A 84 -23.74 -6.23 -0.24
C HIS A 84 -22.63 -5.82 -1.21
N SER A 85 -22.68 -4.60 -1.73
CA SER A 85 -21.78 -4.10 -2.78
C SER A 85 -21.27 -2.67 -2.54
N GLY A 86 -21.48 -2.14 -1.33
CA GLY A 86 -21.23 -0.76 -0.94
C GLY A 86 -20.09 -0.54 0.05
N HIS A 87 -19.17 -1.50 0.16
CA HIS A 87 -18.05 -1.44 1.10
C HIS A 87 -16.76 -0.97 0.43
N CYS A 88 -15.68 -0.94 1.20
CA CYS A 88 -14.33 -0.52 0.79
C CYS A 88 -14.19 0.99 0.58
N SER A 89 -14.94 1.81 1.33
CA SER A 89 -14.74 3.26 1.36
C SER A 89 -13.35 3.62 1.93
N THR A 90 -12.96 4.89 1.81
CA THR A 90 -11.73 5.38 2.44
C THR A 90 -11.75 5.15 3.95
N GLU A 91 -12.87 5.45 4.60
CA GLU A 91 -13.07 5.33 6.04
C GLU A 91 -12.96 3.87 6.50
N GLU A 92 -13.68 2.95 5.83
CA GLU A 92 -13.58 1.52 6.16
C GLU A 92 -12.17 0.97 5.93
N THR A 93 -11.52 1.42 4.85
CA THR A 93 -10.13 1.03 4.55
C THR A 93 -9.19 1.48 5.66
N VAL A 94 -9.33 2.72 6.15
CA VAL A 94 -8.51 3.27 7.23
C VAL A 94 -8.73 2.52 8.55
N GLU A 95 -9.98 2.24 8.91
CA GLU A 95 -10.29 1.48 10.13
C GLU A 95 -9.75 0.04 10.08
N MET A 96 -9.88 -0.63 8.94
CA MET A 96 -9.29 -1.96 8.74
C MET A 96 -7.76 -1.93 8.78
N ALA A 97 -7.14 -0.89 8.24
CA ALA A 97 -5.69 -0.73 8.27
C ALA A 97 -5.17 -0.46 9.69
N LYS A 98 -5.92 0.28 10.51
CA LYS A 98 -5.64 0.48 11.94
C LYS A 98 -5.71 -0.84 12.69
N ARG A 99 -6.79 -1.62 12.51
CA ARG A 99 -6.95 -2.94 13.13
C ARG A 99 -5.82 -3.88 12.73
N ALA A 100 -5.42 -3.90 11.45
CA ALA A 100 -4.26 -4.67 10.98
C ALA A 100 -2.97 -4.31 11.73
N LYS A 101 -2.72 -3.01 11.91
CA LYS A 101 -1.56 -2.50 12.65
C LYS A 101 -1.61 -2.88 14.13
N GLU A 102 -2.77 -2.81 14.78
CA GLU A 102 -2.95 -3.22 16.19
C GLU A 102 -2.61 -4.70 16.39
N TRP A 103 -2.88 -5.54 15.39
CA TRP A 103 -2.47 -6.95 15.37
C TRP A 103 -1.00 -7.16 14.96
N GLY A 104 -0.24 -6.09 14.69
CA GLY A 104 1.16 -6.13 14.29
C GLY A 104 1.37 -6.64 12.86
N MET A 105 0.35 -6.55 12.00
CA MET A 105 0.43 -6.95 10.60
C MET A 105 0.85 -5.78 9.71
N ARG A 106 1.56 -6.10 8.63
CA ARG A 106 1.99 -5.15 7.60
C ARG A 106 0.83 -4.87 6.66
N VAL A 107 0.71 -3.66 6.14
CA VAL A 107 -0.46 -3.25 5.33
C VAL A 107 -0.06 -3.02 3.88
N MET A 108 -0.87 -3.54 2.96
CA MET A 108 -0.88 -3.18 1.55
C MET A 108 -2.21 -2.49 1.22
N ILE A 109 -2.14 -1.32 0.58
CA ILE A 109 -3.33 -0.64 0.05
C ILE A 109 -3.41 -0.88 -1.46
N ASN A 110 -4.61 -1.22 -1.92
CA ASN A 110 -4.89 -1.49 -3.32
C ASN A 110 -5.94 -0.49 -3.85
N PHE A 111 -5.48 0.54 -4.56
CA PHE A 111 -6.37 1.51 -5.19
C PHE A 111 -6.99 0.91 -6.46
N HIS A 112 -8.31 0.79 -6.49
CA HIS A 112 -9.03 0.36 -7.69
C HIS A 112 -9.24 1.50 -8.69
N TYR A 113 -9.27 2.75 -8.23
CA TYR A 113 -9.67 3.92 -9.03
C TYR A 113 -10.99 3.71 -9.78
N SER A 114 -11.95 3.13 -9.07
CA SER A 114 -13.32 2.83 -9.49
C SER A 114 -14.23 2.96 -8.26
N ASP A 115 -15.53 3.11 -8.50
CA ASP A 115 -16.57 3.05 -7.46
C ASP A 115 -16.94 1.61 -7.11
N SER A 116 -16.42 0.63 -7.86
CA SER A 116 -16.66 -0.80 -7.66
C SER A 116 -15.44 -1.62 -8.06
N TRP A 117 -15.64 -2.93 -8.29
CA TRP A 117 -14.59 -3.82 -8.77
C TRP A 117 -13.87 -3.26 -10.01
N ALA A 118 -12.54 -3.33 -9.98
CA ALA A 118 -11.66 -3.06 -11.09
C ALA A 118 -10.90 -4.35 -11.39
N ASP A 119 -11.02 -4.85 -12.62
CA ASP A 119 -10.46 -6.11 -13.09
C ASP A 119 -10.11 -5.97 -14.60
N PRO A 120 -9.45 -6.95 -15.25
CA PRO A 120 -9.05 -6.81 -16.65
C PRO A 120 -10.20 -6.50 -17.63
N GLY A 121 -11.42 -6.94 -17.31
CA GLY A 121 -12.63 -6.70 -18.10
C GLY A 121 -13.41 -5.45 -17.69
N LYS A 122 -13.10 -4.85 -16.54
CA LYS A 122 -13.82 -3.71 -15.96
C LYS A 122 -12.85 -2.74 -15.31
N GLN A 123 -12.59 -1.61 -15.97
CA GLN A 123 -11.80 -0.50 -15.41
C GLN A 123 -12.63 0.79 -15.43
N HIS A 124 -13.88 0.71 -14.98
CA HIS A 124 -14.82 1.82 -15.02
C HIS A 124 -14.33 2.99 -14.19
N LYS A 125 -14.25 4.16 -14.82
CA LYS A 125 -13.98 5.42 -14.14
C LYS A 125 -15.06 5.69 -13.09
N PRO A 126 -14.71 6.22 -11.90
CA PRO A 126 -15.67 6.70 -10.92
C PRO A 126 -16.67 7.67 -11.53
N LYS A 127 -17.92 7.58 -11.11
CA LYS A 127 -19.01 8.41 -11.65
C LYS A 127 -18.72 9.90 -11.50
N ALA A 128 -18.12 10.28 -10.37
CA ALA A 128 -17.75 11.67 -10.06
C ALA A 128 -16.65 12.23 -10.98
N TRP A 129 -15.93 11.39 -11.72
CA TRP A 129 -14.83 11.79 -12.60
C TRP A 129 -15.24 11.84 -14.07
N GLU A 130 -16.47 11.42 -14.40
CA GLU A 130 -16.99 11.51 -15.76
C GLU A 130 -17.12 12.97 -16.23
N GLY A 131 -16.76 13.24 -17.49
CA GLY A 131 -16.83 14.57 -18.08
C GLY A 131 -15.65 15.49 -17.74
N MET A 132 -14.75 15.10 -16.83
CA MET A 132 -13.50 15.82 -16.58
C MET A 132 -12.60 15.82 -17.82
N THR A 133 -11.90 16.92 -18.02
CA THR A 133 -10.74 16.96 -18.93
C THR A 133 -9.64 16.03 -18.39
N PHE A 134 -8.71 15.63 -19.26
CA PHE A 134 -7.61 14.77 -18.84
C PHE A 134 -6.71 15.41 -17.76
N ASP A 135 -6.52 16.72 -17.78
CA ASP A 135 -5.75 17.43 -16.76
C ASP A 135 -6.48 17.47 -15.41
N GLU A 136 -7.80 17.69 -15.41
CA GLU A 136 -8.63 17.56 -14.20
C GLU A 136 -8.59 16.13 -13.66
N LEU A 137 -8.71 15.12 -14.52
CA LEU A 137 -8.67 13.71 -14.13
C LEU A 137 -7.34 13.35 -13.44
N LYS A 138 -6.20 13.82 -13.97
CA LYS A 138 -4.88 13.63 -13.35
C LYS A 138 -4.77 14.26 -11.96
N ASN A 139 -5.37 15.44 -11.77
CA ASN A 139 -5.36 16.12 -10.48
C ASN A 139 -6.29 15.42 -9.50
N THR A 140 -7.50 15.06 -9.92
CA THR A 140 -8.48 14.33 -9.11
C THR A 140 -7.93 12.97 -8.64
N LEU A 141 -7.25 12.23 -9.52
CA LEU A 141 -6.59 10.97 -9.15
C LEU A 141 -5.52 11.21 -8.07
N TYR A 142 -4.65 12.20 -8.28
CA TYR A 142 -3.63 12.58 -7.31
C TYR A 142 -4.25 12.93 -5.96
N ASP A 143 -5.26 13.79 -5.95
CA ASP A 143 -5.91 14.27 -4.73
C ASP A 143 -6.59 13.13 -3.96
N TYR A 144 -7.26 12.21 -4.68
CA TYR A 144 -7.84 11.02 -4.07
C TYR A 144 -6.77 10.12 -3.44
N THR A 145 -5.70 9.78 -4.18
CA THR A 145 -4.61 8.95 -3.65
C THR A 145 -3.94 9.61 -2.45
N HIS A 146 -3.65 10.92 -2.55
CA HIS A 146 -3.05 11.70 -1.47
C HIS A 146 -3.96 11.74 -0.24
N GLY A 147 -5.27 11.94 -0.43
CA GLY A 147 -6.27 11.96 0.64
C GLY A 147 -6.31 10.66 1.42
N VAL A 148 -6.42 9.52 0.73
CA VAL A 148 -6.42 8.19 1.38
C VAL A 148 -5.11 7.93 2.12
N MET A 149 -3.97 8.22 1.49
CA MET A 149 -2.65 8.03 2.12
C MET A 149 -2.47 8.93 3.34
N THR A 150 -2.99 10.16 3.30
CA THR A 150 -2.96 11.10 4.42
C THR A 150 -3.82 10.61 5.57
N ALA A 151 -5.05 10.16 5.30
CA ALA A 151 -5.94 9.61 6.31
C ALA A 151 -5.32 8.38 7.00
N LEU A 152 -4.65 7.50 6.25
CA LEU A 152 -3.90 6.38 6.82
C LEU A 152 -2.76 6.86 7.73
N LYS A 153 -1.99 7.85 7.29
CA LYS A 153 -0.89 8.43 8.07
C LYS A 153 -1.37 9.09 9.36
N GLU A 154 -2.47 9.82 9.32
CA GLU A 154 -3.12 10.44 10.49
C GLU A 154 -3.66 9.40 11.47
N ALA A 155 -4.17 8.28 10.95
CA ALA A 155 -4.49 7.09 11.73
C ALA A 155 -3.25 6.33 12.26
N GLY A 156 -2.04 6.82 11.99
CA GLY A 156 -0.78 6.23 12.40
C GLY A 156 -0.38 5.00 11.59
N VAL A 157 -1.04 4.70 10.48
CA VAL A 157 -0.70 3.59 9.60
C VAL A 157 0.20 4.08 8.46
N THR A 158 1.32 3.38 8.24
CA THR A 158 2.16 3.58 7.07
C THR A 158 2.15 2.28 6.26
N PRO A 159 1.42 2.22 5.13
CA PRO A 159 1.40 1.02 4.29
C PRO A 159 2.81 0.64 3.84
N GLU A 160 3.17 -0.64 3.92
CA GLU A 160 4.44 -1.10 3.37
C GLU A 160 4.39 -1.11 1.83
N TRP A 161 3.22 -1.42 1.27
CA TRP A 161 2.99 -1.46 -0.17
C TRP A 161 1.72 -0.69 -0.57
N VAL A 162 1.76 -0.11 -1.77
CA VAL A 162 0.61 0.56 -2.36
C VAL A 162 0.51 0.19 -3.84
N GLN A 163 -0.64 -0.34 -4.27
CA GLN A 163 -0.90 -0.58 -5.69
C GLN A 163 -1.57 0.64 -6.33
N ILE A 164 -1.07 1.03 -7.50
CA ILE A 164 -1.70 2.06 -8.35
C ILE A 164 -2.48 1.33 -9.43
N GLY A 165 -3.76 1.07 -9.16
CA GLY A 165 -4.61 0.23 -9.98
C GLY A 165 -4.62 -1.24 -9.53
N ASN A 166 -5.73 -1.93 -9.82
CA ASN A 166 -5.88 -3.37 -9.62
C ASN A 166 -6.02 -4.07 -10.97
N GLU A 167 -5.15 -5.06 -11.23
CA GLU A 167 -5.19 -5.91 -12.43
C GLU A 167 -5.37 -5.07 -13.69
N ILE A 168 -4.32 -4.33 -14.06
CA ILE A 168 -4.36 -3.31 -15.11
C ILE A 168 -3.70 -3.75 -16.44
N PRO A 169 -3.87 -4.99 -16.96
CA PRO A 169 -3.23 -5.39 -18.22
C PRO A 169 -3.78 -4.58 -19.41
N SER A 170 -5.02 -4.09 -19.32
CA SER A 170 -5.68 -3.19 -20.27
C SER A 170 -5.62 -1.72 -19.81
N GLY A 171 -4.85 -1.43 -18.76
CA GLY A 171 -4.75 -0.11 -18.13
C GLY A 171 -5.78 0.11 -17.02
N MET A 172 -6.11 1.35 -16.71
CA MET A 172 -7.03 1.74 -15.65
C MET A 172 -7.83 2.98 -16.02
N ILE A 173 -8.98 3.24 -15.38
CA ILE A 173 -9.79 4.45 -15.61
C ILE A 173 -10.09 4.62 -17.11
N HIS A 174 -10.80 3.65 -17.68
CA HIS A 174 -11.14 3.67 -19.10
C HIS A 174 -12.13 4.80 -19.43
N PRO A 175 -12.03 5.41 -20.63
CA PRO A 175 -11.10 5.10 -21.73
C PRO A 175 -9.72 5.78 -21.65
N GLU A 176 -9.52 6.81 -20.83
CA GLU A 176 -8.33 7.66 -20.85
C GLU A 176 -7.05 6.88 -20.51
N GLY A 177 -7.10 6.02 -19.51
CA GLY A 177 -5.97 5.16 -19.15
C GLY A 177 -6.01 3.77 -19.77
N HIS A 178 -6.70 3.56 -20.89
CA HIS A 178 -6.61 2.28 -21.61
C HIS A 178 -5.22 2.12 -22.25
N THR A 179 -4.75 0.88 -22.45
CA THR A 179 -3.46 0.59 -23.13
C THR A 179 -3.41 1.00 -24.60
N ASP A 180 -4.54 1.33 -25.21
CA ASP A 180 -4.56 1.99 -26.53
C ASP A 180 -4.01 3.44 -26.46
N ASN A 181 -3.88 3.99 -25.24
CA ASN A 181 -3.37 5.33 -24.96
C ASN A 181 -2.30 5.30 -23.85
N TRP A 182 -1.19 4.61 -24.12
CA TRP A 182 -0.03 4.53 -23.21
C TRP A 182 0.44 5.89 -22.65
N PRO A 183 0.52 7.00 -23.42
CA PRO A 183 0.94 8.28 -22.86
C PRO A 183 0.03 8.81 -21.76
N GLN A 184 -1.28 8.59 -21.83
CA GLN A 184 -2.21 8.99 -20.77
C GLN A 184 -2.17 8.02 -19.59
N LEU A 185 -2.11 6.71 -19.85
CA LEU A 185 -1.98 5.69 -18.79
C LEU A 185 -0.74 5.94 -17.92
N VAL A 186 0.42 6.18 -18.53
CA VAL A 186 1.67 6.48 -17.79
C VAL A 186 1.53 7.73 -16.94
N GLN A 187 0.88 8.78 -17.45
CA GLN A 187 0.65 9.99 -16.68
C GLN A 187 -0.26 9.74 -15.48
N LEU A 188 -1.34 8.98 -15.62
CA LEU A 188 -2.23 8.62 -14.51
C LEU A 188 -1.50 7.79 -13.45
N ILE A 189 -0.70 6.80 -13.88
CA ILE A 189 0.14 5.99 -12.98
C ILE A 189 1.12 6.87 -12.21
N ASN A 190 1.81 7.78 -12.90
CA ASN A 190 2.77 8.69 -12.27
C ASN A 190 2.10 9.61 -11.26
N ARG A 191 0.90 10.12 -11.53
CA ARG A 191 0.15 10.93 -10.56
C ARG A 191 -0.18 10.15 -9.29
N GLY A 192 -0.58 8.88 -9.41
CA GLY A 192 -0.79 8.00 -8.27
C GLY A 192 0.51 7.73 -7.50
N TYR A 193 1.61 7.47 -8.22
CA TYR A 193 2.94 7.28 -7.63
C TYR A 193 3.40 8.52 -6.83
N ASP A 194 3.31 9.71 -7.43
CA ASP A 194 3.73 10.97 -6.83
C ASP A 194 2.96 11.23 -5.52
N ALA A 195 1.63 11.05 -5.54
CA ALA A 195 0.77 11.21 -4.36
C ALA A 195 1.18 10.27 -3.22
N VAL A 196 1.47 9.00 -3.52
CA VAL A 196 1.98 8.05 -2.52
C VAL A 196 3.31 8.50 -1.95
N LYS A 197 4.24 8.92 -2.82
CA LYS A 197 5.61 9.29 -2.41
C LYS A 197 5.67 10.59 -1.60
N GLU A 198 4.75 11.51 -1.84
CA GLU A 198 4.65 12.73 -1.05
C GLU A 198 4.26 12.43 0.41
N VAL A 199 3.29 11.54 0.62
CA VAL A 199 2.80 11.20 1.97
C VAL A 199 3.72 10.19 2.68
N SER A 200 4.14 9.16 1.95
CA SER A 200 4.90 8.00 2.43
C SER A 200 6.03 7.62 1.46
N PRO A 201 7.17 8.31 1.52
CA PRO A 201 8.30 8.07 0.60
C PRO A 201 8.85 6.63 0.70
N THR A 202 8.67 5.98 1.85
CA THR A 202 9.14 4.62 2.15
C THR A 202 8.21 3.52 1.63
N SER A 203 6.94 3.81 1.32
CA SER A 203 6.02 2.79 0.79
C SER A 203 6.48 2.30 -0.58
N LYS A 204 6.46 0.98 -0.79
CA LYS A 204 6.79 0.37 -2.09
C LYS A 204 5.57 0.49 -3.00
N VAL A 205 5.73 1.12 -4.16
CA VAL A 205 4.64 1.25 -5.13
C VAL A 205 4.67 0.02 -6.06
N ILE A 206 3.51 -0.57 -6.29
CA ILE A 206 3.31 -1.80 -7.09
C ILE A 206 2.43 -1.48 -8.29
N LEU A 207 2.84 -1.95 -9.47
CA LEU A 207 1.96 -2.13 -10.62
C LEU A 207 1.53 -3.59 -10.65
N HIS A 208 0.23 -3.83 -10.67
CA HIS A 208 -0.37 -5.15 -10.56
C HIS A 208 -1.05 -5.54 -11.87
N VAL A 209 -0.61 -6.64 -12.47
CA VAL A 209 -1.25 -7.31 -13.61
C VAL A 209 -1.80 -8.65 -13.15
N ASP A 210 -2.83 -9.15 -13.82
CA ASP A 210 -3.41 -10.47 -13.57
C ASP A 210 -2.50 -11.60 -14.12
N GLN A 211 -2.92 -12.86 -13.91
CA GLN A 211 -2.24 -14.08 -14.43
C GLN A 211 -0.77 -14.24 -14.00
N GLY A 212 -0.47 -13.84 -12.75
CA GLY A 212 0.83 -14.05 -12.10
C GLY A 212 1.12 -15.51 -11.72
#